data_AF-T0ZW47-F1
#
_entry.id   AF-T0ZW47-F1
#
_cell.length_a   1.000
_cell.length_b   1.000
_cell.length_c   1.000
_cell.angle_alpha   90.00
_cell.angle_beta   90.00
_cell.angle_gamma   90.00
#
_symmetry.space_group_name_H-M   'P 1'
#
loop_
_entity.id
_entity.type
_entity.pdbx_description
1 polymer ?
#
loop_
_entity_poly.entity_id
_entity_poly.type
_entity_poly.pdbx_seq_one_letter_code
_entity_poly.pdbx_strand_id
1 'polypeptide(L)'
;MVDGTTILMPDTPGNQGHYPQHGSQKAGAGFPIARLVGVISLAHGALLDVAMGPYQGKGTGEHALLRELLKCFAKGDIMLADSYYASYFLIAALMGMGVDFVFEQHGARHTDFRTGEKLGRRDHLVQWVRPARP
;
A
#
# COMPACT_ATOMS: atom_id res chain seq x y z
N MET A 1 3.02 8.07 6.91
CA MET A 1 1.76 7.80 6.20
C MET A 1 2.09 7.29 4.82
N VAL A 2 1.42 6.23 4.37
CA VAL A 2 1.58 5.70 3.01
C VAL A 2 0.24 5.78 2.30
N ASP A 3 0.27 6.27 1.07
CA ASP A 3 -0.90 6.32 0.22
C ASP A 3 -0.52 6.17 -1.27
N GLY A 4 -1.48 5.69 -2.06
CA GLY A 4 -1.35 5.45 -3.49
C GLY A 4 -2.23 6.39 -4.30
N THR A 5 -1.75 6.79 -5.48
CA THR A 5 -2.56 7.55 -6.43
C THR A 5 -2.16 7.23 -7.87
N THR A 6 -2.96 7.68 -8.84
CA THR A 6 -2.63 7.59 -10.26
C THR A 6 -2.50 8.98 -10.86
N ILE A 7 -1.60 9.08 -11.85
CA ILE A 7 -1.36 10.32 -12.59
C ILE A 7 -1.44 10.04 -14.09
N LEU A 8 -1.84 11.06 -14.84
CA LEU A 8 -1.75 11.05 -16.30
C LEU A 8 -0.34 11.47 -16.70
N MET A 9 0.24 10.74 -17.65
CA MET A 9 1.53 11.04 -18.24
C MET A 9 1.34 11.75 -19.58
N PRO A 10 2.31 12.58 -20.01
CA PRO A 10 2.31 13.13 -21.37
C PRO A 10 2.22 12.03 -22.42
N ASP A 11 1.42 12.25 -23.46
CA ASP A 11 1.28 11.33 -24.59
C ASP A 11 2.54 11.39 -25.49
N THR A 12 3.54 10.62 -25.12
CA THR A 12 4.79 10.46 -25.87
C THR A 12 5.01 8.99 -26.19
N PRO A 13 5.69 8.65 -27.30
CA PRO A 13 6.00 7.26 -27.63
C PRO A 13 6.72 6.51 -26.50
N GLY A 14 7.60 7.20 -25.76
CA GLY A 14 8.30 6.63 -24.60
C GLY A 14 7.36 6.25 -23.46
N ASN A 15 6.44 7.15 -23.09
CA ASN A 15 5.47 6.87 -22.05
C ASN A 15 4.46 5.81 -22.48
N GLN A 16 4.01 5.81 -23.73
CA GLN A 16 3.11 4.79 -24.27
C GLN A 16 3.73 3.38 -24.25
N GLY A 17 5.05 3.29 -24.39
CA GLY A 17 5.77 2.01 -24.29
C GLY A 17 5.88 1.46 -22.86
N HIS A 18 5.83 2.33 -21.83
CA HIS A 18 6.05 1.95 -20.42
C HIS A 18 4.77 1.94 -19.58
N TYR A 19 3.84 2.85 -19.88
CA TYR A 19 2.63 3.09 -19.11
C TYR A 19 1.41 2.79 -19.98
N PRO A 20 0.54 1.87 -19.57
CA PRO A 20 -0.65 1.54 -20.33
C PRO A 20 -1.72 2.64 -20.15
N GLN A 21 -2.66 2.69 -21.10
CA GLN A 21 -3.84 3.55 -21.03
C GLN A 21 -5.03 2.81 -20.40
N HIS A 22 -6.08 3.57 -20.06
CA HIS A 22 -7.34 2.98 -19.60
C HIS A 22 -8.01 2.15 -20.69
N GLY A 23 -8.38 0.90 -20.39
CA GLY A 23 -8.89 -0.06 -21.38
C GLY A 23 -10.22 0.32 -22.05
N SER A 24 -10.97 1.27 -21.51
CA SER A 24 -12.19 1.80 -22.15
C SER A 24 -11.94 2.93 -23.16
N GLN A 25 -10.70 3.42 -23.26
CA GLN A 25 -10.35 4.48 -24.20
C GLN A 25 -10.17 3.91 -25.60
N LYS A 26 -10.57 4.68 -26.62
CA LYS A 26 -10.27 4.34 -28.01
C LYS A 26 -8.77 4.43 -28.25
N ALA A 27 -8.26 3.61 -29.15
CA ALA A 27 -6.87 3.70 -29.58
C ALA A 27 -6.54 5.14 -30.03
N GLY A 28 -5.51 5.73 -29.43
CA GLY A 28 -5.07 7.11 -29.70
C GLY A 28 -5.88 8.22 -29.01
N ALA A 29 -6.82 7.90 -28.12
CA ALA A 29 -7.65 8.89 -27.41
C ALA A 29 -7.34 9.00 -25.90
N GLY A 30 -6.49 8.13 -25.35
CA GLY A 30 -6.14 8.11 -23.93
C GLY A 30 -4.71 8.55 -23.64
N PHE A 31 -4.50 9.09 -22.43
CA PHE A 31 -3.17 9.35 -21.90
C PHE A 31 -2.61 8.11 -21.19
N PRO A 32 -1.30 7.86 -21.25
CA PRO A 32 -0.66 6.84 -20.43
C PRO A 32 -0.86 7.13 -18.93
N ILE A 33 -1.03 6.09 -18.11
CA ILE A 33 -1.32 6.25 -16.68
C ILE A 33 -0.22 5.57 -15.86
N ALA A 34 0.36 6.35 -14.94
CA ALA A 34 1.28 5.85 -13.94
C ALA A 34 0.59 5.78 -12.57
N ARG A 35 1.05 4.85 -11.73
CA ARG A 35 0.71 4.77 -10.31
C ARG A 35 1.89 5.29 -9.49
N LEU A 36 1.59 6.08 -8.48
CA LEU A 36 2.51 6.53 -7.45
C LEU A 36 2.11 5.91 -6.11
N VAL A 37 3.10 5.55 -5.31
CA VAL A 37 2.93 5.30 -3.87
C VAL A 37 3.93 6.19 -3.15
N GLY A 38 3.45 6.99 -2.20
CA GLY A 38 4.28 7.94 -1.47
C GLY A 38 4.37 7.62 0.01
N VAL A 39 5.52 7.87 0.62
CA VAL A 39 5.69 7.90 2.08
C VAL A 39 5.78 9.35 2.52
N ILE A 40 4.84 9.80 3.34
CA ILE A 40 4.77 11.17 3.87
C ILE A 40 4.97 11.14 5.38
N SER A 41 5.86 11.99 5.89
CA SER A 41 6.03 12.21 7.33
C SER A 41 4.80 12.90 7.90
N LEU A 42 4.16 12.30 8.90
CA LEU A 42 3.03 12.93 9.58
C LEU A 42 3.45 14.04 10.54
N ALA A 43 4.71 14.04 10.99
CA ALA A 43 5.19 15.06 11.93
C ALA A 43 5.30 16.45 11.28
N HIS A 44 5.59 16.51 9.97
CA HIS A 44 5.86 17.78 9.28
C HIS A 44 5.38 17.83 7.82
N GLY A 45 4.70 16.79 7.33
CA GLY A 45 4.10 16.76 6.00
C GLY A 45 5.06 16.58 4.82
N ALA A 46 6.35 16.31 5.07
CA ALA A 46 7.30 16.12 3.98
C ALA A 46 7.11 14.77 3.29
N LEU A 47 7.17 14.76 1.95
CA LEU A 47 7.31 13.54 1.16
C LEU A 47 8.74 13.00 1.35
N LEU A 48 8.85 11.81 1.93
CA LEU A 48 10.13 11.16 2.23
C LEU A 48 10.67 10.42 1.00
N ASP A 49 9.81 9.66 0.31
CA ASP A 49 10.14 8.99 -0.94
C ASP A 49 8.84 8.63 -1.71
N VAL A 50 8.98 8.34 -3.00
CA VAL A 50 7.90 7.94 -3.90
C VAL A 50 8.37 6.83 -4.83
N ALA A 51 7.56 5.79 -4.97
CA ALA A 51 7.75 4.74 -5.97
C ALA A 51 6.72 4.94 -7.09
N MET A 52 7.15 4.73 -8.33
CA MET A 52 6.32 4.91 -9.52
C MET A 52 6.35 3.65 -10.38
N GLY A 53 5.18 3.25 -10.90
CA GLY A 53 5.08 2.15 -11.84
C GLY A 53 3.89 2.29 -12.79
N PRO A 54 3.71 1.34 -13.72
CA PRO A 54 2.51 1.27 -14.55
C PRO A 54 1.24 1.16 -13.69
N TYR A 55 0.10 1.70 -14.13
CA TYR A 55 -1.13 1.59 -13.31
C TYR A 55 -1.78 0.19 -13.34
N GLN A 56 -1.47 -0.62 -14.35
CA GLN A 56 -1.98 -1.99 -14.50
C GLN A 56 -0.89 -2.93 -15.01
N GLY A 57 -1.05 -4.23 -14.72
CA GLY A 57 -0.09 -5.27 -15.06
C GLY A 57 0.44 -6.02 -13.83
N LYS A 58 1.20 -7.09 -14.04
CA LYS A 58 1.78 -7.89 -12.94
C LYS A 58 2.88 -7.10 -12.23
N GLY A 59 2.88 -7.14 -10.89
CA GLY A 59 3.89 -6.46 -10.08
C GLY A 59 3.73 -4.94 -10.01
N THR A 60 2.61 -4.40 -10.46
CA THR A 60 2.38 -2.95 -10.55
C THR A 60 1.45 -2.39 -9.47
N GLY A 61 0.90 -3.27 -8.62
CA GLY A 61 0.01 -2.86 -7.52
C GLY A 61 0.74 -2.07 -6.44
N GLU A 62 0.00 -1.31 -5.64
CA GLU A 62 0.61 -0.44 -4.61
C GLU A 62 1.43 -1.22 -3.59
N HIS A 63 1.01 -2.45 -3.24
CA HIS A 63 1.81 -3.34 -2.40
C HIS A 63 3.17 -3.71 -2.99
N ALA A 64 3.28 -3.78 -4.33
CA ALA A 64 4.55 -4.07 -4.98
C ALA A 64 5.47 -2.84 -4.91
N LEU A 65 4.94 -1.66 -5.23
CA LEU A 65 5.67 -0.38 -5.15
C LEU A 65 6.08 -0.05 -3.71
N LEU A 66 5.22 -0.33 -2.73
CA LEU A 66 5.53 -0.11 -1.31
C LEU A 66 6.76 -0.89 -0.84
N ARG A 67 7.05 -2.07 -1.42
CA ARG A 67 8.24 -2.85 -1.01
C ARG A 67 9.54 -2.06 -1.21
N GLU A 68 9.60 -1.24 -2.26
CA GLU A 68 10.75 -0.37 -2.53
C GLU A 68 10.87 0.76 -1.50
N LEU A 69 9.74 1.16 -0.91
CA LEU A 69 9.63 2.25 0.04
C LEU A 69 9.76 1.83 1.50
N LEU A 70 9.79 0.52 1.79
CA LEU A 70 10.00 0.02 3.16
C LEU A 70 11.33 0.52 3.75
N LYS A 71 12.33 0.82 2.91
CA LYS A 71 13.59 1.47 3.32
C LYS A 71 13.41 2.83 4.01
N CYS A 72 12.25 3.47 3.88
CA CYS A 72 11.95 4.74 4.56
C CYS A 72 11.63 4.54 6.05
N PHE A 73 11.36 3.32 6.48
CA PHE A 73 10.99 3.00 7.86
C PHE A 73 12.15 2.37 8.60
N ALA A 74 12.31 2.75 9.86
CA ALA A 74 13.27 2.21 10.79
C ALA A 74 12.57 1.62 12.02
N LYS A 75 13.29 0.77 12.76
CA LYS A 75 12.79 0.20 14.02
C LYS A 75 12.29 1.32 14.95
N GLY A 76 11.07 1.17 15.47
CA GLY A 76 10.40 2.13 16.33
C GLY A 76 9.55 3.17 15.59
N ASP A 77 9.58 3.21 14.26
CA ASP A 77 8.62 4.00 13.49
C ASP A 77 7.22 3.38 13.53
N ILE A 78 6.21 4.21 13.24
CA ILE A 78 4.83 3.79 13.08
C ILE A 78 4.38 4.04 11.64
N MET A 79 4.03 2.98 10.92
CA MET A 79 3.42 3.08 9.61
C MET A 79 1.90 3.27 9.73
N LEU A 80 1.40 4.42 9.25
CA LEU A 80 -0.03 4.66 9.06
C LEU A 80 -0.41 4.49 7.58
N ALA A 81 -1.46 3.71 7.30
CA ALA A 81 -2.05 3.59 5.97
C ALA A 81 -3.52 3.16 6.05
N ASP A 82 -4.22 3.14 4.91
CA ASP A 82 -5.63 2.76 4.84
C ASP A 82 -5.87 1.24 4.95
N SER A 83 -7.13 0.84 4.75
CA SER A 83 -7.54 -0.57 4.86
C SER A 83 -6.96 -1.46 3.76
N TYR A 84 -6.55 -0.92 2.62
CA TYR A 84 -5.96 -1.68 1.52
C TYR A 84 -4.63 -2.31 1.96
N TYR A 85 -3.82 -1.58 2.72
CA TYR A 85 -2.52 -2.06 3.21
C TYR A 85 -2.60 -3.06 4.37
N ALA A 86 -3.78 -3.31 4.94
CA ALA A 86 -3.95 -4.20 6.09
C ALA A 86 -3.83 -5.70 5.75
N SER A 87 -2.78 -6.11 5.03
CA SER A 87 -2.48 -7.48 4.62
C SER A 87 -1.56 -8.21 5.61
N TYR A 88 -1.69 -9.54 5.69
CA TYR A 88 -0.86 -10.37 6.57
C TYR A 88 0.64 -10.20 6.29
N PHE A 89 1.02 -10.23 5.01
CA PHE A 89 2.43 -10.21 4.61
C PHE A 89 3.09 -8.86 4.88
N LEU A 90 2.37 -7.75 4.70
CA LEU A 90 2.90 -6.43 5.05
C LEU A 90 3.09 -6.31 6.56
N ILE A 91 2.08 -6.70 7.34
CA ILE A 91 2.15 -6.69 8.81
C ILE A 91 3.32 -7.53 9.31
N ALA A 92 3.47 -8.76 8.81
CA ALA A 92 4.59 -9.63 9.18
C ALA A 92 5.95 -9.02 8.80
N ALA A 93 6.05 -8.35 7.65
CA ALA A 93 7.28 -7.67 7.23
C ALA A 93 7.64 -6.49 8.16
N LEU A 94 6.66 -5.65 8.49
CA LEU A 94 6.84 -4.50 9.39
C LEU A 94 7.25 -4.96 10.80
N MET A 95 6.57 -5.99 11.34
CA MET A 95 6.96 -6.59 12.62
C MET A 95 8.39 -7.12 12.59
N GLY A 96 8.80 -7.79 11.49
CA GLY A 96 10.18 -8.26 11.32
C GLY A 96 11.22 -7.15 11.26
N MET A 97 10.83 -5.96 10.81
CA MET A 97 11.66 -4.74 10.84
C MET A 97 11.62 -4.00 12.18
N GLY A 98 10.74 -4.41 13.11
CA GLY A 98 10.48 -3.69 14.35
C GLY A 98 9.76 -2.36 14.14
N VAL A 99 8.96 -2.27 13.08
CA VAL A 99 8.11 -1.12 12.75
C VAL A 99 6.69 -1.44 13.22
N ASP A 100 6.12 -0.55 14.02
CA ASP A 100 4.73 -0.63 14.45
C ASP A 100 3.82 -0.10 13.34
N PHE A 101 2.53 -0.42 13.39
CA PHE A 101 1.61 -0.04 12.32
C PHE A 101 0.21 0.24 12.84
N VAL A 102 -0.49 1.12 12.13
CA VAL A 102 -1.90 1.42 12.31
C VAL A 102 -2.55 1.39 10.93
N PHE A 103 -3.50 0.48 10.75
CA PHE A 103 -4.30 0.39 9.54
C PHE A 103 -5.77 0.39 9.90
N GLU A 104 -6.58 0.91 8.99
CA GLU A 104 -8.01 0.60 9.03
C GLU A 104 -8.21 -0.91 8.80
N GLN A 105 -9.23 -1.48 9.44
CA GLN A 105 -9.55 -2.88 9.23
C GLN A 105 -10.03 -3.11 7.80
N HIS A 106 -9.34 -3.99 7.05
CA HIS A 106 -9.80 -4.43 5.74
C HIS A 106 -11.23 -4.97 5.79
N GLY A 107 -12.12 -4.51 4.91
CA GLY A 107 -13.56 -4.83 4.97
C GLY A 107 -13.91 -6.32 4.86
N ALA A 108 -13.05 -7.11 4.21
CA ALA A 108 -13.19 -8.57 4.15
C ALA A 108 -12.81 -9.30 5.46
N ARG A 109 -12.26 -8.60 6.45
CA ARG A 109 -11.90 -9.19 7.74
C ARG A 109 -13.07 -9.07 8.71
N HIS A 110 -13.49 -10.22 9.24
CA HIS A 110 -14.45 -10.28 10.34
C HIS A 110 -13.71 -10.27 11.67
N THR A 111 -14.10 -9.35 12.56
CA THR A 111 -13.52 -9.22 13.90
C THR A 111 -14.55 -9.66 14.94
N ASP A 112 -14.21 -10.69 15.71
CA ASP A 112 -14.98 -11.14 16.86
C ASP A 112 -14.23 -10.81 18.15
N PHE A 113 -14.64 -9.72 18.80
CA PHE A 113 -14.05 -9.23 20.07
C PHE A 113 -14.26 -10.18 21.27
N ARG A 114 -14.92 -11.33 21.09
CA ARG A 114 -15.04 -12.38 22.11
C ARG A 114 -13.88 -13.39 22.06
N THR A 115 -13.10 -13.36 20.98
CA THR A 115 -11.91 -14.21 20.78
C THR A 115 -10.63 -13.45 21.09
N GLY A 116 -9.52 -14.15 21.25
CA GLY A 116 -8.23 -13.53 21.57
C GLY A 116 -8.09 -13.12 23.04
N GLU A 117 -7.00 -12.43 23.36
CA GLU A 117 -6.78 -11.86 24.69
C GLU A 117 -7.41 -10.48 24.79
N LYS A 118 -8.37 -10.29 25.70
CA LYS A 118 -9.09 -9.04 25.82
C LYS A 118 -8.27 -8.00 26.60
N LEU A 119 -8.05 -6.84 25.98
CA LEU A 119 -7.38 -5.70 26.60
C LEU A 119 -8.37 -4.61 27.05
N GLY A 120 -9.56 -4.56 26.43
CA GLY A 120 -10.55 -3.54 26.72
C GLY A 120 -11.90 -3.75 26.04
N ARG A 121 -12.71 -2.69 25.98
CA ARG A 121 -13.97 -2.71 25.23
C ARG A 121 -13.65 -2.56 23.74
N ARG A 122 -13.91 -3.61 22.95
CA ARG A 122 -13.56 -3.68 21.51
C ARG A 122 -12.05 -3.54 21.27
N ASP A 123 -11.27 -4.12 22.17
CA ASP A 123 -9.81 -4.13 22.12
C ASP A 123 -9.30 -5.49 22.58
N HIS A 124 -8.55 -6.14 21.72
CA HIS A 124 -8.04 -7.49 21.94
C HIS A 124 -6.79 -7.79 21.12
N LEU A 125 -5.95 -8.68 21.63
CA LEU A 125 -4.85 -9.27 20.90
C LEU A 125 -5.34 -10.54 20.20
N VAL A 126 -4.98 -10.66 18.92
CA VAL A 126 -5.33 -11.80 18.08
C VAL A 126 -4.08 -12.37 17.43
N GLN A 127 -4.05 -13.69 17.27
CA GLN A 127 -3.01 -14.35 16.51
C GLN A 127 -3.55 -14.67 15.11
N TRP A 128 -2.80 -14.29 14.08
CA TRP A 128 -3.14 -14.62 12.70
C TRP A 128 -2.28 -15.77 12.18
N VAL A 129 -2.95 -16.74 11.54
CA VAL A 129 -2.27 -17.83 10.85
C VAL A 129 -1.82 -17.34 9.47
N ARG A 130 -0.59 -17.65 9.10
CA ARG A 130 -0.05 -17.31 7.77
C ARG A 130 -0.93 -17.93 6.66
N PRO A 131 -1.50 -17.12 5.76
CA PRO A 131 -2.24 -17.64 4.62
C PRO A 131 -1.31 -18.25 3.57
N ALA A 132 -1.84 -19.15 2.73
CA ALA A 132 -1.06 -19.86 1.71
C ALA A 132 -0.57 -18.94 0.57
N ARG A 133 -1.23 -17.81 0.34
CA ARG A 133 -0.91 -16.85 -0.73
C ARG A 133 -1.01 -15.41 -0.23
N PRO A 134 -0.19 -14.49 -0.77
CA PRO A 134 -0.34 -13.04 -0.62
C PRO A 134 -1.67 -12.51 -1.07
#